data_AF-A0A930SZ05-F1
#
_entry.id   AF-A0A930SZ05-F1
#
_cell.length_a   1.000
_cell.length_b   1.000
_cell.length_c   1.000
_cell.angle_alpha   90.00
_cell.angle_beta   90.00
_cell.angle_gamma   90.00
#
_symmetry.space_group_name_H-M   'P 1'
#
loop_
_entity.id
_entity.type
_entity.pdbx_description
1 polymer ?
#
loop_
_entity_poly.entity_id
_entity_poly.type
_entity_poly.pdbx_seq_one_letter_code
_entity_poly.pdbx_strand_id
1 'polypeptide(L)'
;MGSEFRLHLKRDSLALTRRFQNREQVNTFARDGRPISLFDGGHFYQRGLNNAWLHKGREMSAGGDTRRFRKPLPLADAEARLHAIHSDLSLMKTSALTAEAQTAISSILHWTPEQLRHQGETFSEIYRPISILPPDQYLSIVLQLTEGCSYNACHFCNFYKDRPFRIKNTDEFARHLSEVKHFLGDLASLRKGIFLADGDALMTPQRRLIAAIGLLRDHWPELPLYSFMDAFRPQAKNLAQWRELQQLSLKRVYLGLESADPDLLAFLNKPGSPELMRSECKKLKAAGLSLGLIFMVGAGGQNYAQQHFDSMFIAFA
;
A
#
# COMPACT_ATOMS: atom_id res chain seq x y z
N MET A 1 -33.64 20.26 17.11
CA MET A 1 -32.26 20.06 17.61
C MET A 1 -31.32 20.18 16.42
N GLY A 2 -30.50 21.23 16.35
CA GLY A 2 -29.68 21.54 15.18
C GLY A 2 -28.51 20.57 15.01
N SER A 3 -28.15 20.27 13.76
CA SER A 3 -26.84 19.68 13.43
C SER A 3 -25.83 20.81 13.26
N GLU A 4 -24.65 20.69 13.88
CA GLU A 4 -23.55 21.63 13.66
C GLU A 4 -22.59 21.05 12.62
N PHE A 5 -22.21 21.85 11.62
CA PHE A 5 -21.28 21.46 10.57
C PHE A 5 -20.00 22.29 10.62
N ARG A 6 -18.85 21.65 10.38
CA ARG A 6 -17.55 22.31 10.24
C ARG A 6 -16.78 21.72 9.07
N LEU A 7 -16.29 22.59 8.19
CA LEU A 7 -15.40 22.22 7.09
C LEU A 7 -13.97 22.63 7.44
N HIS A 8 -13.07 21.66 7.45
CA HIS A 8 -11.65 21.86 7.70
C HIS A 8 -10.87 21.71 6.38
N LEU A 9 -10.23 22.79 5.96
CA LEU A 9 -9.38 22.83 4.78
C LEU A 9 -7.93 22.62 5.22
N LYS A 10 -7.39 21.42 4.96
CA LYS A 10 -5.98 21.10 5.24
C LYS A 10 -5.15 21.23 3.96
N ARG A 11 -3.83 21.21 4.10
CA ARG A 11 -2.87 21.27 2.98
C ARG A 11 -3.16 20.19 1.93
N ASP A 12 -3.31 18.93 2.37
CA ASP A 12 -3.41 17.77 1.47
C ASP A 12 -4.78 17.07 1.51
N SER A 13 -5.73 17.58 2.29
CA SER A 13 -7.06 16.96 2.44
C SER A 13 -8.14 17.96 2.85
N LEU A 14 -9.39 17.52 2.74
CA LEU A 14 -10.57 18.21 3.25
C LEU A 14 -11.21 17.31 4.33
N ALA A 15 -11.77 17.90 5.38
CA ALA A 15 -12.56 17.15 6.35
C ALA A 15 -13.86 17.87 6.69
N LEU A 16 -14.98 17.16 6.55
CA LEU A 16 -16.30 17.62 6.96
C LEU A 16 -16.68 16.93 8.28
N THR A 17 -16.82 17.72 9.33
CA THR A 17 -17.31 17.26 10.63
C THR A 17 -18.76 17.67 10.82
N ARG A 18 -19.60 16.72 11.23
CA ARG A 18 -20.99 16.96 11.63
C ARG A 18 -21.19 16.47 13.06
N ARG A 19 -21.77 17.32 13.91
CA ARG A 19 -22.14 16.97 15.29
C ARG A 19 -23.65 17.05 15.46
N PHE A 20 -24.24 15.98 15.98
CA PHE A 20 -25.68 15.90 16.25
C PHE A 20 -25.93 14.90 17.38
N GLN A 21 -26.81 15.23 18.33
CA GLN A 21 -27.26 14.29 19.39
C GLN A 21 -26.12 13.49 20.06
N ASN A 22 -25.04 14.16 20.49
CA ASN A 22 -23.83 13.57 21.08
C ASN A 22 -23.06 12.57 20.17
N ARG A 23 -23.37 12.55 18.88
CA ARG A 23 -22.64 11.79 17.86
C ARG A 23 -21.79 12.73 17.03
N GLU A 24 -20.59 12.27 16.70
CA GLU A 24 -19.68 12.94 15.79
C GLU A 24 -19.48 12.07 14.54
N GLN A 25 -19.62 12.72 13.39
CA GLN A 25 -19.30 12.16 12.10
C GLN A 25 -18.16 12.99 11.49
N VAL A 26 -17.15 12.32 10.93
CA VAL A 26 -16.01 12.97 10.27
C VAL A 26 -15.77 12.30 8.93
N ASN A 27 -15.96 13.05 7.85
CA ASN A 27 -15.74 12.58 6.49
C ASN A 27 -14.49 13.25 5.93
N THR A 28 -13.52 12.46 5.48
CA THR A 28 -12.22 12.94 4.96
C THR A 28 -12.14 12.69 3.47
N PHE A 29 -11.68 13.71 2.75
CA PHE A 29 -11.54 13.73 1.29
C PHE A 29 -10.15 14.19 0.88
N ALA A 30 -9.75 13.84 -0.33
CA ALA A 30 -8.61 14.46 -1.00
C ALA A 30 -8.91 15.93 -1.31
N ARG A 31 -7.90 16.70 -1.71
CA ARG A 31 -8.08 18.12 -2.10
C ARG A 31 -9.06 18.30 -3.26
N ASP A 32 -9.06 17.37 -4.21
CA ASP A 32 -10.02 17.34 -5.31
C ASP A 32 -11.40 16.76 -4.95
N GLY A 33 -11.67 16.51 -3.66
CA GLY A 33 -12.98 16.07 -3.18
C GLY A 33 -13.19 14.54 -3.16
N ARG A 34 -12.23 13.73 -3.62
CA ARG A 34 -12.38 12.26 -3.57
C ARG A 34 -12.52 11.74 -2.14
N PRO A 35 -13.52 10.89 -1.82
CA PRO A 35 -13.64 10.32 -0.49
C PRO A 35 -12.49 9.37 -0.17
N ILE A 36 -11.93 9.52 1.03
CA ILE A 36 -10.83 8.70 1.58
C ILE A 36 -11.34 7.82 2.71
N SER A 37 -12.00 8.44 3.70
CA SER A 37 -12.52 7.71 4.86
C SER A 37 -13.68 8.44 5.51
N LEU A 38 -14.59 7.67 6.11
CA LEU A 38 -15.72 8.18 6.86
C LEU A 38 -15.64 7.61 8.28
N PHE A 39 -15.84 8.44 9.28
CA PHE A 39 -16.00 8.04 10.67
C PHE A 39 -17.40 8.44 11.13
N ASP A 40 -18.07 7.53 11.82
CA ASP A 40 -19.43 7.72 12.26
C ASP A 40 -19.71 6.94 13.54
N GLY A 41 -19.75 7.62 14.68
CA GLY A 41 -20.18 7.03 15.95
C GLY A 41 -19.40 5.77 16.38
N GLY A 42 -18.08 5.73 16.13
CA GLY A 42 -17.23 4.57 16.45
C GLY A 42 -17.02 3.58 15.30
N HIS A 43 -17.75 3.75 14.19
CA HIS A 43 -17.51 3.00 12.96
C HIS A 43 -16.60 3.78 12.01
N PHE A 44 -15.64 3.08 11.41
CA PHE A 44 -14.69 3.64 10.46
C PHE A 44 -14.84 2.95 9.11
N TYR A 45 -14.99 3.74 8.06
CA TYR A 45 -15.12 3.29 6.69
C TYR A 45 -13.93 3.80 5.89
N GLN A 46 -13.24 2.92 5.19
CA GLN A 46 -12.10 3.29 4.37
C GLN A 46 -12.35 2.89 2.93
N ARG A 47 -12.09 3.82 2.02
CA ARG A 47 -12.15 3.58 0.59
C ARG A 47 -10.76 3.26 0.03
N GLY A 48 -10.66 2.21 -0.78
CA GLY A 48 -9.48 1.87 -1.58
C GLY A 48 -9.45 2.62 -2.91
N LEU A 49 -8.28 2.66 -3.56
CA LEU A 49 -8.14 3.26 -4.89
C LEU A 49 -8.97 2.55 -5.97
N ASN A 50 -9.20 1.25 -5.80
CA ASN A 50 -10.06 0.43 -6.64
C ASN A 50 -11.56 0.59 -6.32
N ASN A 51 -11.93 1.62 -5.54
CA ASN A 51 -13.28 1.85 -5.04
C ASN A 51 -13.86 0.76 -4.13
N ALA A 52 -13.06 -0.20 -3.65
CA ALA A 52 -13.50 -1.13 -2.62
C ALA A 52 -13.60 -0.41 -1.26
N TRP A 53 -14.61 -0.76 -0.46
CA TRP A 53 -14.82 -0.17 0.85
C TRP A 53 -14.64 -1.19 1.97
N LEU A 54 -14.09 -0.73 3.08
CA LEU A 54 -13.89 -1.51 4.30
C LEU A 54 -14.62 -0.86 5.45
N HIS A 55 -15.43 -1.63 6.16
CA HIS A 55 -15.99 -1.27 7.45
C HIS A 55 -15.11 -1.84 8.57
N LYS A 56 -14.63 -0.95 9.43
CA LYS A 56 -13.79 -1.26 10.58
C LYS A 56 -14.45 -0.72 11.83
N GLY A 57 -14.26 -1.42 12.94
CA GLY A 57 -14.81 -0.99 14.20
C GLY A 57 -14.36 -1.88 15.34
N ARG A 58 -15.05 -1.71 16.46
CA ARG A 58 -14.88 -2.48 17.67
C ARG A 58 -16.24 -3.02 18.08
N GLU A 59 -16.27 -4.27 18.52
CA GLU A 59 -17.46 -4.94 19.04
C GLU A 59 -17.11 -5.63 20.36
N MET A 60 -18.05 -5.62 21.31
CA MET A 60 -17.89 -6.40 22.53
C MET A 60 -18.19 -7.85 22.23
N SER A 61 -17.24 -8.73 22.56
CA SER A 61 -17.47 -10.16 22.57
C SER A 61 -18.34 -10.55 23.78
N ALA A 62 -18.97 -11.72 23.72
CA ALA A 62 -19.79 -12.26 24.81
C ALA A 62 -19.03 -12.39 26.16
N GLY A 63 -17.69 -12.43 26.13
CA GLY A 63 -16.84 -12.47 27.32
C GLY A 63 -16.39 -11.11 27.85
N GLY A 64 -16.93 -9.99 27.35
CA GLY A 64 -16.56 -8.64 27.78
C GLY A 64 -15.35 -8.04 27.06
N ASP A 65 -14.57 -8.84 26.33
CA ASP A 65 -13.44 -8.35 25.55
C ASP A 65 -13.89 -7.59 24.30
N THR A 66 -13.24 -6.45 24.03
CA THR A 66 -13.47 -5.68 22.80
C THR A 66 -12.64 -6.25 21.65
N ARG A 67 -13.30 -6.77 20.62
CA ARG A 67 -12.65 -7.26 19.39
C ARG A 67 -12.71 -6.21 18.29
N ARG A 68 -11.61 -6.09 17.54
CA ARG A 68 -11.57 -5.26 16.33
C ARG A 68 -12.05 -6.10 15.14
N PHE A 69 -12.91 -5.52 14.30
CA PHE A 69 -13.30 -6.14 13.04
C PHE A 69 -12.86 -5.29 11.85
N ARG A 70 -12.68 -5.97 10.71
CA ARG A 70 -12.50 -5.38 9.39
C ARG A 70 -13.23 -6.27 8.39
N LYS A 71 -14.27 -5.74 7.76
CA LYS A 71 -15.06 -6.45 6.75
C LYS A 71 -15.24 -5.58 5.50
N PRO A 72 -15.38 -6.19 4.31
CA PRO A 72 -15.87 -5.47 3.15
C PRO A 72 -17.19 -4.77 3.47
N LEU A 73 -17.36 -3.53 3.00
CA LEU A 73 -18.63 -2.83 3.00
C LEU A 73 -19.27 -3.03 1.61
N PRO A 74 -20.53 -3.51 1.53
CA PRO A 74 -21.26 -3.57 0.27
C PRO A 74 -21.29 -2.21 -0.43
N LEU A 75 -21.18 -2.21 -1.76
CA LEU A 75 -21.10 -0.98 -2.54
C LEU A 75 -22.35 -0.10 -2.34
N ALA A 76 -23.54 -0.69 -2.31
CA ALA A 76 -24.80 0.01 -2.04
C ALA A 76 -24.77 0.77 -0.70
N ASP A 77 -24.20 0.18 0.35
CA ASP A 77 -24.06 0.82 1.66
C ASP A 77 -23.05 1.98 1.62
N ALA A 78 -21.99 1.85 0.83
CA ALA A 78 -21.02 2.93 0.62
C ALA A 78 -21.65 4.11 -0.12
N GLU A 79 -22.45 3.83 -1.15
CA GLU A 79 -23.15 4.83 -1.96
C GLU A 79 -24.22 5.56 -1.15
N ALA A 80 -25.01 4.83 -0.35
CA ALA A 80 -25.99 5.44 0.55
C ALA A 80 -25.34 6.44 1.53
N ARG A 81 -24.14 6.10 2.04
CA ARG A 81 -23.37 7.01 2.91
C ARG A 81 -22.88 8.24 2.16
N LEU A 82 -22.40 8.09 0.94
CA LEU A 82 -21.97 9.21 0.11
C LEU A 82 -23.14 10.13 -0.23
N HIS A 83 -24.31 9.58 -0.57
CA HIS A 83 -25.54 10.35 -0.79
C HIS A 83 -25.96 11.14 0.45
N ALA A 84 -25.88 10.55 1.64
CA ALA A 84 -26.18 11.26 2.89
C ALA A 84 -25.24 12.47 3.08
N ILE A 85 -23.95 12.30 2.79
CA ILE A 85 -22.97 13.40 2.85
C ILE A 85 -23.27 14.48 1.81
N HIS A 86 -23.60 14.09 0.57
CA HIS A 86 -23.95 15.04 -0.48
C HIS A 86 -25.21 15.83 -0.14
N SER A 87 -26.20 15.19 0.50
CA SER A 87 -27.39 15.85 1.01
C SER A 87 -27.04 16.89 2.09
N ASP A 88 -26.23 16.50 3.07
CA ASP A 88 -25.74 17.39 4.13
C ASP A 88 -24.98 18.60 3.55
N LEU A 89 -24.11 18.38 2.57
CA LEU A 89 -23.35 19.45 1.89
C LEU A 89 -24.22 20.38 1.03
N SER A 90 -25.26 19.83 0.40
CA SER A 90 -26.21 20.62 -0.40
C SER A 90 -27.01 21.57 0.49
N LEU A 91 -27.36 21.16 1.71
CA LEU A 91 -27.98 22.01 2.71
C LEU A 91 -27.01 23.14 3.14
N MET A 92 -25.74 22.81 3.39
CA MET A 92 -24.72 23.82 3.76
C MET A 92 -24.50 24.88 2.69
N LYS A 93 -24.62 24.54 1.39
CA LYS A 93 -24.42 25.48 0.29
C LYS A 93 -25.40 26.66 0.31
N THR A 94 -26.52 26.54 1.05
CA THR A 94 -27.50 27.62 1.23
C THR A 94 -27.10 28.65 2.30
N SER A 95 -25.98 28.45 2.99
CA SER A 95 -25.42 29.39 3.98
C SER A 95 -24.36 30.33 3.37
N ALA A 96 -24.08 31.45 4.04
CA ALA A 96 -23.04 32.41 3.64
C ALA A 96 -21.63 31.80 3.86
N LEU A 97 -21.17 30.98 2.91
CA LEU A 97 -19.85 30.35 2.91
C LEU A 97 -18.81 31.20 2.17
N THR A 98 -17.56 31.10 2.59
CA THR A 98 -16.43 31.68 1.85
C THR A 98 -16.28 31.03 0.47
N ALA A 99 -15.69 31.73 -0.50
CA ALA A 99 -15.45 31.18 -1.84
C ALA A 99 -14.63 29.88 -1.80
N GLU A 100 -13.61 29.80 -0.92
CA GLU A 100 -12.79 28.59 -0.76
C GLU A 100 -13.62 27.40 -0.25
N ALA A 101 -14.52 27.63 0.71
CA ALA A 101 -15.43 26.59 1.20
C ALA A 101 -16.42 26.15 0.12
N GLN A 102 -16.93 27.08 -0.70
CA GLN A 102 -17.82 26.75 -1.82
C GLN A 102 -17.11 25.89 -2.87
N THR A 103 -15.85 26.18 -3.19
CA THR A 103 -15.04 25.38 -4.12
C THR A 103 -14.80 23.98 -3.54
N ALA A 104 -14.42 23.88 -2.27
CA ALA A 104 -14.21 22.59 -1.60
C ALA A 104 -15.48 21.73 -1.53
N ILE A 105 -16.64 22.33 -1.27
CA ILE A 105 -17.92 21.61 -1.30
C ILE A 105 -18.24 21.15 -2.73
N SER A 106 -18.02 22.02 -3.72
CA SER A 106 -18.28 21.69 -5.12
C SER A 106 -17.37 20.55 -5.62
N SER A 107 -16.11 20.50 -5.19
CA SER A 107 -15.21 19.39 -5.52
C SER A 107 -15.66 18.07 -4.88
N ILE A 108 -16.13 18.09 -3.62
CA ILE A 108 -16.69 16.89 -2.99
C ILE A 108 -17.95 16.41 -3.74
N LEU A 109 -18.88 17.33 -4.03
CA LEU A 109 -20.13 17.01 -4.73
C LEU A 109 -19.93 16.52 -6.16
N HIS A 110 -18.79 16.85 -6.79
CA HIS A 110 -18.43 16.33 -8.11
C HIS A 110 -18.36 14.81 -8.11
N TRP A 111 -17.79 14.21 -7.06
CA TRP A 111 -17.55 12.77 -6.95
C TRP A 111 -18.81 11.97 -6.64
N THR A 112 -19.61 11.69 -7.67
CA THR A 112 -20.78 10.82 -7.57
C THR A 112 -20.39 9.34 -7.46
N PRO A 113 -21.30 8.45 -7.01
CA PRO A 113 -21.12 7.01 -7.09
C PRO A 113 -20.63 6.52 -8.46
N GLU A 114 -21.19 7.04 -9.55
CA GLU A 114 -20.82 6.70 -10.94
C GLU A 114 -19.36 7.02 -11.21
N GLN A 115 -18.91 8.22 -10.84
CA GLN A 115 -17.51 8.62 -11.02
C GLN A 115 -16.54 7.77 -10.20
N LEU A 116 -16.95 7.38 -8.98
CA LEU A 116 -16.13 6.52 -8.13
C LEU A 116 -16.05 5.08 -8.65
N ARG A 117 -17.14 4.57 -9.23
CA ARG A 117 -17.14 3.28 -9.94
C ARG A 117 -16.21 3.33 -11.15
N HIS A 118 -16.32 4.38 -11.97
CA HIS A 118 -15.43 4.58 -13.11
C HIS A 118 -13.95 4.67 -12.68
N GLN A 119 -13.66 5.37 -11.58
CA GLN A 119 -12.32 5.38 -11.02
C GLN A 119 -11.83 3.97 -10.63
N GLY A 120 -12.71 3.11 -10.09
CA GLY A 120 -12.37 1.72 -9.80
C GLY A 120 -12.07 0.89 -11.05
N GLU A 121 -12.75 1.16 -12.16
CA GLU A 121 -12.49 0.56 -13.48
C GLU A 121 -11.12 1.01 -14.00
N THR A 122 -10.85 2.32 -14.02
CA THR A 122 -9.54 2.87 -14.41
C THR A 122 -8.40 2.28 -13.57
N PHE A 123 -8.60 2.11 -12.26
CA PHE A 123 -7.61 1.42 -11.41
C PHE A 123 -7.30 0.01 -11.92
N SER A 124 -8.32 -0.74 -12.32
CA SER A 124 -8.20 -2.13 -12.77
C SER A 124 -7.58 -2.24 -14.17
N GLU A 125 -7.67 -1.19 -14.98
CA GLU A 125 -6.98 -1.07 -16.27
C GLU A 125 -5.49 -0.77 -16.10
N ILE A 126 -5.14 0.12 -15.15
CA ILE A 126 -3.76 0.55 -14.91
C ILE A 126 -2.93 -0.53 -14.20
N TYR A 127 -3.54 -1.23 -13.23
CA TYR A 127 -2.83 -2.15 -12.35
C TYR A 127 -3.15 -3.61 -12.65
N ARG A 128 -2.11 -4.43 -12.71
CA ARG A 128 -2.27 -5.85 -12.37
C ARG A 128 -2.57 -5.96 -10.87
N PRO A 129 -3.25 -7.02 -10.40
CA PRO A 129 -3.56 -7.18 -8.98
C PRO A 129 -2.34 -6.90 -8.09
N ILE A 130 -2.46 -5.93 -7.18
CA ILE A 130 -1.41 -5.60 -6.22
C ILE A 130 -1.51 -6.61 -5.08
N SER A 131 -0.71 -7.67 -5.15
CA SER A 131 -0.91 -8.85 -4.29
C SER A 131 -0.62 -8.58 -2.81
N ILE A 132 0.53 -7.97 -2.50
CA ILE A 132 0.90 -7.67 -1.12
C ILE A 132 1.77 -6.41 -1.05
N LEU A 133 1.60 -5.63 0.00
CA LEU A 133 2.52 -4.58 0.42
C LEU A 133 2.87 -4.79 1.89
N PRO A 134 4.10 -4.44 2.31
CA PRO A 134 4.42 -4.38 3.73
C PRO A 134 3.47 -3.41 4.45
N PRO A 135 3.09 -3.69 5.72
CA PRO A 135 2.10 -2.87 6.43
C PRO A 135 2.46 -1.38 6.54
N ASP A 136 3.76 -1.06 6.57
CA ASP A 136 4.28 0.31 6.61
C ASP A 136 4.31 0.99 5.22
N GLN A 137 3.90 0.30 4.15
CA GLN A 137 3.94 0.77 2.77
C GLN A 137 2.56 0.95 2.12
N TYR A 138 1.46 0.87 2.88
CA TYR A 138 0.10 1.08 2.34
C TYR A 138 -0.19 2.49 1.83
N LEU A 139 0.65 3.47 2.18
CA LEU A 139 0.56 4.85 1.67
C LEU A 139 1.58 5.15 0.57
N SER A 140 2.28 4.14 0.04
CA SER A 140 3.20 4.33 -1.08
C SER A 140 2.44 4.38 -2.42
N ILE A 141 3.01 5.09 -3.38
CA ILE A 141 2.64 4.97 -4.79
C ILE A 141 3.19 3.63 -5.27
N VAL A 142 2.33 2.74 -5.73
CA VAL A 142 2.77 1.45 -6.26
C VAL A 142 3.08 1.63 -7.74
N LEU A 143 4.27 1.21 -8.16
CA LEU A 143 4.69 1.24 -9.56
C LEU A 143 5.17 -0.14 -9.96
N GLN A 144 4.46 -0.80 -10.87
CA GLN A 144 4.74 -2.18 -11.29
C GLN A 144 5.84 -2.22 -12.36
N LEU A 145 7.11 -2.06 -11.98
CA LEU A 145 8.25 -2.27 -12.88
C LEU A 145 8.34 -3.73 -13.34
N THR A 146 8.06 -4.65 -12.41
CA THR A 146 7.94 -6.08 -12.73
C THR A 146 6.51 -6.55 -12.51
N GLU A 147 6.20 -7.72 -13.05
CA GLU A 147 4.97 -8.46 -12.76
C GLU A 147 5.35 -9.84 -12.26
N GLY A 148 4.62 -10.33 -11.25
CA GLY A 148 4.83 -11.67 -10.71
C GLY A 148 6.07 -11.80 -9.83
N CYS A 149 6.50 -13.04 -9.62
CA CYS A 149 7.71 -13.39 -8.87
C CYS A 149 8.62 -14.25 -9.75
N SER A 150 9.90 -13.91 -9.77
CA SER A 150 10.95 -14.58 -10.53
C SER A 150 11.20 -16.05 -10.15
N TYR A 151 10.78 -16.48 -8.96
CA TYR A 151 10.86 -17.86 -8.50
C TYR A 151 9.52 -18.60 -8.59
N ASN A 152 8.45 -18.00 -8.05
CA ASN A 152 7.06 -18.46 -8.12
C ASN A 152 6.80 -19.96 -7.82
N ALA A 153 7.69 -20.65 -7.10
CA ALA A 153 7.58 -22.08 -6.82
C ALA A 153 7.43 -22.42 -5.33
N CYS A 154 7.48 -21.43 -4.43
CA CYS A 154 7.27 -21.66 -3.00
C CYS A 154 5.91 -22.33 -2.75
N HIS A 155 5.87 -23.31 -1.85
CA HIS A 155 4.66 -24.08 -1.55
C HIS A 155 3.56 -23.26 -0.86
N PHE A 156 3.95 -22.20 -0.14
CA PHE A 156 3.00 -21.36 0.62
C PHE A 156 2.46 -20.16 -0.17
N CYS A 157 3.09 -19.78 -1.29
CA CYS A 157 2.82 -18.51 -1.94
C CYS A 157 1.86 -18.67 -3.12
N ASN A 158 0.67 -18.06 -3.01
CA ASN A 158 -0.34 -18.04 -4.07
C ASN A 158 -0.52 -16.66 -4.74
N PHE A 159 0.34 -15.69 -4.43
CA PHE A 159 0.18 -14.29 -4.85
C PHE A 159 0.40 -14.01 -6.32
N TYR A 160 1.20 -14.84 -7.00
CA TYR A 160 1.68 -14.58 -8.35
C TYR A 160 1.46 -15.78 -9.29
N LYS A 161 0.67 -16.77 -8.88
CA LYS A 161 0.44 -18.00 -9.66
C LYS A 161 -0.36 -17.76 -10.94
N ASP A 162 -1.05 -16.62 -11.02
CA ASP A 162 -1.85 -16.19 -12.15
C ASP A 162 -1.05 -15.43 -13.23
N ARG A 163 0.26 -15.16 -13.02
CA ARG A 163 1.09 -14.44 -14.00
C ARG A 163 2.56 -14.88 -13.99
N PRO A 164 3.22 -14.97 -15.16
CA PRO A 164 4.66 -15.22 -15.23
C PRO A 164 5.46 -13.98 -14.79
N PHE A 165 6.70 -14.20 -14.38
CA PHE A 165 7.61 -13.09 -14.12
C PHE A 165 8.01 -12.38 -15.41
N ARG A 166 7.90 -11.05 -15.42
CA ARG A 166 8.50 -10.22 -16.47
C ARG A 166 8.89 -8.86 -15.94
N ILE A 167 9.82 -8.21 -16.64
CA ILE A 167 10.27 -6.84 -16.37
C ILE A 167 9.76 -5.96 -17.50
N LYS A 168 8.93 -4.95 -17.19
CA LYS A 168 8.46 -3.97 -18.17
C LYS A 168 9.64 -3.28 -18.87
N ASN A 169 9.53 -3.07 -20.18
CA ASN A 169 10.48 -2.24 -20.91
C ASN A 169 10.30 -0.75 -20.55
N THR A 170 11.19 0.10 -21.05
CA THR A 170 11.20 1.54 -20.75
C THR A 170 9.86 2.21 -21.09
N ASP A 171 9.31 1.94 -22.26
CA ASP A 171 8.07 2.57 -22.74
C ASP A 171 6.84 2.09 -21.97
N GLU A 172 6.78 0.79 -21.66
CA GLU A 172 5.75 0.21 -20.81
C GLU A 172 5.76 0.83 -19.42
N PHE A 173 6.95 0.99 -18.82
CA PHE A 173 7.07 1.58 -17.50
C PHE A 173 6.77 3.08 -17.50
N ALA A 174 7.23 3.81 -18.53
CA ALA A 174 6.90 5.23 -18.71
C ALA A 174 5.39 5.47 -18.86
N ARG A 175 4.70 4.60 -19.63
CA ARG A 175 3.24 4.65 -19.75
C ARG A 175 2.56 4.42 -18.40
N HIS A 176 2.95 3.35 -17.70
CA HIS A 176 2.41 3.04 -16.37
C HIS A 176 2.64 4.18 -15.36
N LEU A 177 3.81 4.81 -15.37
CA LEU A 177 4.12 6.00 -14.56
C LEU A 177 3.15 7.15 -14.85
N SER A 178 2.94 7.47 -16.13
CA SER A 178 2.04 8.54 -16.56
C SER A 178 0.59 8.26 -16.17
N GLU A 179 0.13 7.03 -16.40
CA GLU A 179 -1.22 6.56 -16.03
C GLU A 179 -1.44 6.65 -14.51
N VAL A 180 -0.51 6.14 -13.71
CA VAL A 180 -0.57 6.21 -12.24
C VAL A 180 -0.56 7.66 -11.75
N LYS A 181 0.30 8.50 -12.32
CA LYS A 181 0.37 9.93 -11.96
C LYS A 181 -0.96 10.64 -12.25
N HIS A 182 -1.53 10.42 -13.43
CA HIS A 182 -2.82 11.01 -13.82
C HIS A 182 -3.95 10.50 -12.92
N PHE A 183 -4.03 9.19 -12.73
CA PHE A 183 -5.02 8.54 -11.87
C PHE A 183 -4.96 9.04 -10.42
N LEU A 184 -3.74 9.17 -9.87
CA LEU A 184 -3.57 9.66 -8.52
C LEU A 184 -3.89 11.14 -8.39
N GLY A 185 -3.55 12.01 -9.34
CA GLY A 185 -3.80 13.45 -9.24
C GLY A 185 -3.44 14.00 -7.84
N ASP A 186 -4.37 14.71 -7.20
CA ASP A 186 -4.19 15.27 -5.86
C ASP A 186 -3.96 14.24 -4.75
N LEU A 187 -4.40 12.98 -4.90
CA LEU A 187 -4.09 11.91 -3.95
C LEU A 187 -2.60 11.58 -3.89
N ALA A 188 -1.78 12.04 -4.85
CA ALA A 188 -0.34 11.85 -4.82
C ALA A 188 0.32 12.58 -3.64
N SER A 189 -0.19 13.73 -3.20
CA SER A 189 0.39 14.49 -2.06
C SER A 189 0.24 13.77 -0.72
N LEU A 190 -0.73 12.88 -0.60
CA LEU A 190 -0.96 12.06 0.60
C LEU A 190 -0.01 10.86 0.69
N ARG A 191 0.75 10.58 -0.38
CA ARG A 191 1.63 9.42 -0.46
C ARG A 191 2.93 9.68 0.28
N LYS A 192 3.48 8.63 0.88
CA LYS A 192 4.67 8.72 1.76
C LYS A 192 5.93 8.13 1.14
N GLY A 193 5.82 7.55 -0.04
CA GLY A 193 6.92 6.90 -0.73
C GLY A 193 6.45 6.28 -2.03
N ILE A 194 7.37 5.55 -2.65
CA ILE A 194 7.12 4.76 -3.85
C ILE A 194 7.51 3.32 -3.56
N PHE A 195 6.59 2.39 -3.85
CA PHE A 195 6.85 0.97 -3.79
C PHE A 195 7.05 0.44 -5.21
N LEU A 196 8.28 0.06 -5.54
CA LEU A 196 8.61 -0.60 -6.80
C LEU A 196 8.10 -2.04 -6.72
N ALA A 197 6.95 -2.27 -7.34
CA ALA A 197 6.32 -3.58 -7.47
C ALA A 197 6.84 -4.29 -8.74
N ASP A 198 6.70 -5.60 -8.88
CA ASP A 198 5.94 -6.53 -8.02
C ASP A 198 6.87 -7.32 -7.07
N GLY A 199 6.74 -8.65 -6.98
CA GLY A 199 7.37 -9.46 -5.94
C GLY A 199 8.91 -9.49 -5.92
N ASP A 200 9.58 -8.97 -6.95
CA ASP A 200 11.04 -9.04 -7.04
C ASP A 200 11.68 -7.95 -7.92
N ALA A 201 11.18 -6.71 -7.81
CA ALA A 201 11.55 -5.64 -8.74
C ALA A 201 13.05 -5.28 -8.69
N LEU A 202 13.72 -5.44 -7.53
CA LEU A 202 15.16 -5.17 -7.38
C LEU A 202 16.05 -6.21 -8.07
N MET A 203 15.51 -7.34 -8.55
CA MET A 203 16.26 -8.27 -9.40
C MET A 203 16.36 -7.82 -10.86
N THR A 204 15.71 -6.71 -11.22
CA THR A 204 15.90 -6.06 -12.52
C THR A 204 17.38 -5.73 -12.76
N PRO A 205 17.96 -6.01 -13.94
CA PRO A 205 19.36 -5.67 -14.24
C PRO A 205 19.67 -4.20 -13.94
N GLN A 206 20.81 -3.94 -13.28
CA GLN A 206 21.16 -2.63 -12.70
C GLN A 206 20.91 -1.46 -13.67
N ARG A 207 21.40 -1.56 -14.92
CA ARG A 207 21.22 -0.52 -15.95
C ARG A 207 19.76 -0.18 -16.21
N ARG A 208 18.89 -1.20 -16.29
CA ARG A 208 17.44 -1.02 -16.50
C ARG A 208 16.77 -0.45 -15.26
N LEU A 209 17.18 -0.89 -14.07
CA LEU A 209 16.64 -0.41 -12.80
C LEU A 209 16.97 1.08 -12.57
N ILE A 210 18.21 1.50 -12.83
CA ILE A 210 18.61 2.91 -12.76
C ILE A 210 17.80 3.75 -13.76
N ALA A 211 17.65 3.29 -15.01
CA ALA A 211 16.87 4.01 -16.00
C ALA A 211 15.40 4.17 -15.57
N ALA A 212 14.78 3.11 -15.03
CA ALA A 212 13.43 3.17 -14.48
C ALA A 212 13.34 4.13 -13.28
N ILE A 213 14.34 4.13 -12.39
CA ILE A 213 14.40 5.07 -11.28
C ILE A 213 14.59 6.52 -11.78
N GLY A 214 15.36 6.74 -12.85
CA GLY A 214 15.44 8.05 -13.49
C GLY A 214 14.06 8.56 -13.91
N LEU A 215 13.30 7.74 -14.66
CA LEU A 215 11.96 8.10 -15.11
C LEU A 215 10.99 8.42 -13.99
N LEU A 216 10.98 7.65 -12.89
CA LEU A 216 10.07 7.94 -11.78
C LEU A 216 10.50 9.20 -11.01
N ARG A 217 11.79 9.55 -11.01
CA ARG A 217 12.32 10.75 -10.34
C ARG A 217 11.90 12.03 -11.05
N ASP A 218 11.68 11.99 -12.36
CA ASP A 218 11.11 13.10 -13.13
C ASP A 218 9.67 13.45 -12.69
N HIS A 219 9.00 12.54 -11.98
CA HIS A 219 7.64 12.76 -11.46
C HIS A 219 7.60 12.96 -9.95
N TRP A 220 8.46 12.28 -9.21
CA TRP A 220 8.48 12.31 -7.74
C TRP A 220 9.94 12.34 -7.22
N PRO A 221 10.62 13.49 -7.33
CA PRO A 221 12.06 13.58 -7.06
C PRO A 221 12.42 13.22 -5.62
N GLU A 222 11.57 13.57 -4.65
CA GLU A 222 11.89 13.48 -3.22
C GLU A 222 11.36 12.22 -2.51
N LEU A 223 10.47 11.43 -3.15
CA LEU A 223 9.82 10.32 -2.46
C LEU A 223 10.78 9.15 -2.21
N PRO A 224 10.87 8.60 -0.99
CA PRO A 224 11.71 7.43 -0.72
C PRO A 224 11.19 6.19 -1.47
N LEU A 225 12.13 5.34 -1.93
CA LEU A 225 11.81 4.08 -2.61
C LEU A 225 11.89 2.89 -1.66
N TYR A 226 11.00 1.96 -1.93
CA TYR A 226 10.80 0.71 -1.23
C TYR A 226 10.55 -0.39 -2.26
N SER A 227 10.96 -1.62 -1.98
CA SER A 227 10.68 -2.75 -2.88
C SER A 227 10.85 -4.08 -2.15
N PHE A 228 10.18 -5.11 -2.66
CA PHE A 228 10.56 -6.49 -2.37
C PHE A 228 11.82 -6.88 -3.13
N MET A 229 12.52 -7.87 -2.58
CA MET A 229 13.62 -8.57 -3.22
C MET A 229 13.69 -9.98 -2.66
N ASP A 230 14.10 -10.93 -3.48
CA ASP A 230 14.57 -12.21 -2.96
C ASP A 230 15.90 -12.10 -2.21
N ALA A 231 16.16 -12.99 -1.25
CA ALA A 231 17.41 -13.02 -0.49
C ALA A 231 18.36 -14.16 -0.88
N PHE A 232 18.05 -14.92 -1.94
CA PHE A 232 18.76 -16.16 -2.30
C PHE A 232 19.63 -16.02 -3.55
N ARG A 233 19.61 -14.86 -4.23
CA ARG A 233 20.54 -14.52 -5.33
C ARG A 233 21.46 -13.35 -4.97
N PRO A 234 22.32 -13.49 -3.95
CA PRO A 234 23.20 -12.41 -3.52
C PRO A 234 24.14 -11.90 -4.63
N GLN A 235 24.50 -12.74 -5.59
CA GLN A 235 25.34 -12.39 -6.73
C GLN A 235 24.68 -11.44 -7.74
N ALA A 236 23.37 -11.22 -7.66
CA ALA A 236 22.65 -10.40 -8.64
C ALA A 236 23.11 -8.93 -8.65
N LYS A 237 23.55 -8.42 -7.49
CA LYS A 237 24.09 -7.06 -7.33
C LYS A 237 25.21 -7.02 -6.32
N ASN A 238 26.27 -6.29 -6.63
CA ASN A 238 27.38 -6.06 -5.71
C ASN A 238 27.12 -4.86 -4.78
N LEU A 239 28.01 -4.64 -3.81
CA LEU A 239 27.89 -3.56 -2.83
C LEU A 239 27.85 -2.15 -3.47
N ALA A 240 28.63 -1.91 -4.52
CA ALA A 240 28.65 -0.61 -5.20
C ALA A 240 27.32 -0.32 -5.90
N GLN A 241 26.73 -1.34 -6.55
CA GLN A 241 25.40 -1.24 -7.17
C GLN A 241 24.30 -0.98 -6.13
N TRP A 242 24.39 -1.57 -4.94
CA TRP A 242 23.46 -1.26 -3.85
C TRP A 242 23.62 0.17 -3.32
N ARG A 243 24.86 0.68 -3.21
CA ARG A 243 25.13 2.06 -2.82
C ARG A 243 24.58 3.06 -3.83
N GLU A 244 24.71 2.77 -5.11
CA GLU A 244 24.12 3.59 -6.18
C GLU A 244 22.59 3.67 -6.04
N LEU A 245 21.91 2.54 -5.79
CA LEU A 245 20.46 2.54 -5.56
C LEU A 245 20.08 3.31 -4.28
N GLN A 246 20.90 3.21 -3.22
CA GLN A 246 20.71 3.98 -1.99
C GLN A 246 20.81 5.50 -2.25
N GLN A 247 21.77 5.92 -3.09
CA GLN A 247 21.92 7.31 -3.51
C GLN A 247 20.72 7.79 -4.35
N LEU A 248 20.12 6.89 -5.13
CA LEU A 248 18.86 7.12 -5.85
C LEU A 248 17.60 6.99 -4.95
N SER A 249 17.79 7.12 -3.63
CA SER A 249 16.76 7.15 -2.60
C SER A 249 16.00 5.84 -2.38
N LEU A 250 16.58 4.68 -2.75
CA LEU A 250 16.18 3.41 -2.15
C LEU A 250 16.47 3.45 -0.66
N LYS A 251 15.42 3.42 0.17
CA LYS A 251 15.55 3.52 1.63
C LYS A 251 15.49 2.18 2.31
N ARG A 252 14.60 1.29 1.86
CA ARG A 252 14.39 -0.01 2.49
C ARG A 252 14.08 -1.11 1.48
N VAL A 253 14.66 -2.27 1.73
CA VAL A 253 14.42 -3.51 1.00
C VAL A 253 13.66 -4.47 1.91
N TYR A 254 12.58 -5.05 1.40
CA TYR A 254 11.81 -6.07 2.11
C TYR A 254 12.21 -7.45 1.61
N LEU A 255 12.65 -8.31 2.53
CA LEU A 255 13.17 -9.63 2.24
C LEU A 255 12.24 -10.68 2.84
N GLY A 256 11.67 -11.52 1.98
CA GLY A 256 11.11 -12.80 2.39
C GLY A 256 12.24 -13.76 2.71
N LEU A 257 12.50 -13.96 4.01
CA LEU A 257 13.44 -14.96 4.53
C LEU A 257 12.72 -16.22 4.99
N GLU A 258 11.49 -16.05 5.50
CA GLU A 258 10.54 -17.08 5.92
C GLU A 258 10.98 -17.93 7.11
N SER A 259 12.20 -18.46 7.08
CA SER A 259 12.84 -19.28 8.11
C SER A 259 14.38 -19.17 8.04
N ALA A 260 15.06 -19.42 9.16
CA ALA A 260 16.50 -19.63 9.23
C ALA A 260 16.88 -21.12 9.39
N ASP A 261 15.88 -22.02 9.33
CA ASP A 261 16.05 -23.47 9.39
C ASP A 261 16.11 -24.06 7.97
N PRO A 262 17.22 -24.70 7.56
CA PRO A 262 17.37 -25.27 6.22
C PRO A 262 16.29 -26.31 5.86
N ASP A 263 15.89 -27.15 6.81
CA ASP A 263 14.90 -28.20 6.57
C ASP A 263 13.51 -27.59 6.34
N LEU A 264 13.13 -26.56 7.11
CA LEU A 264 11.90 -25.82 6.89
C LEU A 264 11.92 -25.05 5.56
N LEU A 265 13.06 -24.46 5.18
CA LEU A 265 13.19 -23.82 3.86
C LEU A 265 12.97 -24.82 2.73
N ALA A 266 13.56 -26.01 2.82
CA ALA A 266 13.34 -27.10 1.86
C ALA A 266 11.88 -27.55 1.84
N PHE A 267 11.24 -27.73 3.01
CA PHE A 267 9.82 -28.06 3.12
C PHE A 267 8.92 -27.01 2.45
N LEU A 268 9.25 -25.72 2.60
CA LEU A 268 8.52 -24.61 1.97
C LEU A 268 8.83 -24.45 0.48
N ASN A 269 9.79 -25.23 -0.05
CA ASN A 269 10.40 -25.03 -1.36
C ASN A 269 10.84 -23.58 -1.53
N LYS A 270 11.55 -23.03 -0.53
CA LYS A 270 12.14 -21.70 -0.57
C LYS A 270 13.64 -21.88 -0.84
N PRO A 271 14.17 -21.30 -1.94
CA PRO A 271 15.56 -21.47 -2.30
C PRO A 271 16.46 -20.58 -1.42
N GLY A 272 17.73 -20.95 -1.37
CA GLY A 272 18.76 -20.25 -0.60
C GLY A 272 19.17 -21.00 0.67
N SER A 273 20.07 -20.40 1.43
CA SER A 273 20.48 -20.87 2.76
C SER A 273 20.49 -19.71 3.75
N PRO A 274 20.38 -19.97 5.06
CA PRO A 274 20.46 -18.94 6.09
C PRO A 274 21.74 -18.11 5.99
N GLU A 275 22.88 -18.74 5.66
CA GLU A 275 24.19 -18.08 5.50
C GLU A 275 24.19 -17.11 4.32
N LEU A 276 23.63 -17.53 3.18
CA LEU A 276 23.51 -16.69 1.99
C LEU A 276 22.61 -15.48 2.26
N MET A 277 21.45 -15.72 2.86
CA MET A 277 20.50 -14.67 3.22
C MET A 277 21.13 -13.66 4.21
N ARG A 278 21.86 -14.17 5.21
CA ARG A 278 22.59 -13.34 6.19
C ARG A 278 23.69 -12.51 5.54
N SER A 279 24.45 -13.11 4.61
CA SER A 279 25.46 -12.42 3.82
C SER A 279 24.84 -11.28 3.00
N GLU A 280 23.71 -11.53 2.35
CA GLU A 280 23.00 -10.50 1.58
C GLU A 280 22.47 -9.37 2.47
N CYS A 281 21.90 -9.71 3.63
CA CYS A 281 21.47 -8.72 4.61
C CYS A 281 22.63 -7.82 5.06
N LYS A 282 23.80 -8.41 5.38
CA LYS A 282 25.00 -7.66 5.76
C LYS A 282 25.44 -6.71 4.65
N LYS A 283 25.44 -7.17 3.39
CA LYS A 283 25.82 -6.35 2.23
C LYS A 283 24.86 -5.18 2.01
N LEU A 284 23.55 -5.41 2.09
CA LEU A 284 22.55 -4.34 2.00
C LEU A 284 22.71 -3.31 3.12
N LYS A 285 22.94 -3.76 4.37
CA LYS A 285 23.26 -2.85 5.48
C LYS A 285 24.54 -2.05 5.23
N ALA A 286 25.60 -2.68 4.71
CA ALA A 286 26.85 -2.01 4.36
C ALA A 286 26.70 -0.99 3.21
N ALA A 287 25.63 -1.10 2.42
CA ALA A 287 25.24 -0.11 1.41
C ALA A 287 24.44 1.07 1.99
N GLY A 288 24.07 1.02 3.27
CA GLY A 288 23.26 2.05 3.93
C GLY A 288 21.75 1.86 3.76
N LEU A 289 21.30 0.66 3.36
CA LEU A 289 19.87 0.34 3.20
C LEU A 289 19.27 -0.18 4.50
N SER A 290 18.04 0.24 4.80
CA SER A 290 17.23 -0.41 5.84
C SER A 290 16.66 -1.74 5.33
N LEU A 291 16.41 -2.67 6.24
CA LEU A 291 15.82 -3.97 5.91
C LEU A 291 14.47 -4.13 6.59
N GLY A 292 13.50 -4.68 5.87
CA GLY A 292 12.28 -5.25 6.43
C GLY A 292 12.31 -6.77 6.25
N LEU A 293 12.63 -7.51 7.30
CA LEU A 293 12.72 -8.97 7.24
C LEU A 293 11.35 -9.59 7.51
N ILE A 294 10.96 -10.57 6.70
CA ILE A 294 9.66 -11.25 6.79
C ILE A 294 9.91 -12.72 7.14
N PHE A 295 9.29 -13.16 8.24
CA PHE A 295 9.35 -14.52 8.77
C PHE A 295 7.94 -15.11 8.87
N MET A 296 7.82 -16.42 8.68
CA MET A 296 6.52 -17.11 8.67
C MET A 296 6.29 -17.89 9.96
N VAL A 297 5.67 -17.25 10.95
CA VAL A 297 5.28 -17.92 12.20
C VAL A 297 4.27 -19.03 11.91
N GLY A 298 4.51 -20.22 12.45
CA GLY A 298 3.67 -21.40 12.26
C GLY A 298 3.92 -22.19 10.98
N ALA A 299 4.86 -21.77 10.12
CA ALA A 299 5.29 -22.58 8.98
C ALA A 299 5.85 -23.94 9.44
N GLY A 300 5.46 -25.01 8.76
CA GLY A 300 5.80 -26.40 9.13
C GLY A 300 5.01 -26.97 10.31
N GLY A 301 4.22 -26.16 11.02
CA GLY A 301 3.42 -26.61 12.17
C GLY A 301 4.29 -27.03 13.36
N GLN A 302 3.71 -27.87 14.24
CA GLN A 302 4.37 -28.27 15.49
C GLN A 302 5.69 -29.01 15.28
N ASN A 303 5.82 -29.75 14.17
CA ASN A 303 7.02 -30.51 13.84
C ASN A 303 8.27 -29.63 13.68
N TYR A 304 8.09 -28.37 13.25
CA TYR A 304 9.18 -27.43 13.00
C TYR A 304 9.23 -26.30 14.04
N ALA A 305 8.30 -26.24 15.00
CA ALA A 305 8.12 -25.07 15.85
C ALA A 305 9.37 -24.72 16.67
N GLN A 306 9.95 -25.72 17.36
CA GLN A 306 11.13 -25.50 18.21
C GLN A 306 12.37 -25.17 17.38
N GLN A 307 12.68 -25.97 16.35
CA GLN A 307 13.85 -25.73 15.50
C GLN A 307 13.76 -24.41 14.72
N HIS A 308 12.56 -24.01 14.29
CA HIS A 308 12.36 -22.74 13.63
C HIS A 308 12.63 -21.58 14.62
N PHE A 309 12.15 -21.67 15.86
CA PHE A 309 12.44 -20.66 16.87
C PHE A 309 13.95 -20.56 17.15
N ASP A 310 14.62 -21.70 17.39
CA ASP A 310 16.04 -21.74 17.76
C ASP A 310 16.94 -21.23 16.63
N SER A 311 16.71 -21.68 15.40
CA SER A 311 17.45 -21.24 14.21
C SER A 311 17.30 -19.74 13.96
N MET A 312 16.09 -19.21 14.12
CA MET A 312 15.78 -17.79 13.97
C MET A 312 16.51 -16.93 15.00
N PHE A 313 16.54 -17.38 16.26
CA PHE A 313 17.27 -16.70 17.33
C PHE A 313 18.77 -16.67 17.03
N ILE A 314 19.36 -17.80 16.63
CA ILE A 314 20.79 -17.88 16.30
C ILE A 314 21.16 -17.03 15.07
N ALA A 315 20.27 -16.96 14.08
CA ALA A 315 20.54 -16.27 12.83
C ALA A 315 20.39 -14.74 12.90
N PHE A 316 19.54 -14.22 13.80
CA PHE A 316 19.17 -12.80 13.80
C PHE A 316 19.14 -12.10 15.17
N ALA A 317 19.52 -12.77 16.27
CA ALA A 317 19.91 -12.09 17.51
C ALA A 317 21.23 -11.30 17.33
#